data_AF-A0A6P0SSE2-F1
#
_entry.id   AF-A0A6P0SSE2-F1
#
_cell.length_a   1.000
_cell.length_b   1.000
_cell.length_c   1.000
_cell.angle_alpha   90.00
_cell.angle_beta   90.00
_cell.angle_gamma   90.00
#
_symmetry.space_group_name_H-M   'P 1'
#
loop_
_entity.id
_entity.type
_entity.pdbx_description
1 polymer ?
#
loop_
_entity_poly.entity_id
_entity_poly.type
_entity_poly.pdbx_seq_one_letter_code
_entity_poly.pdbx_strand_id
1 'polypeptide(L)'
;LEGWTDLMYIQMYGCERYGYDGIEALCTNPSALPLVGVLFFVSFVMLGAMITINLFVGIITSNISDSVDEFKQEQDKKLEKVLKDQNQFSKVSRLEGQLLAIEEQLKDMNSSLERIRTDISDY
;
A
#
# COMPACT_ATOMS: atom_id res chain seq x y z
N LEU A 1 29.50 -3.23 -14.72
CA LEU A 1 29.60 -3.09 -16.18
C LEU A 1 30.79 -2.19 -16.48
N GLU A 2 31.99 -2.74 -16.43
CA GLU A 2 33.21 -2.06 -16.89
C GLU A 2 33.46 -2.50 -18.34
N GLY A 3 33.91 -1.59 -19.21
CA GLY A 3 34.30 -1.88 -20.59
C GLY A 3 33.28 -1.56 -21.70
N TRP A 4 32.05 -1.13 -21.41
CA TRP A 4 31.12 -0.70 -22.48
C TRP A 4 31.61 0.57 -23.18
N THR A 5 32.29 1.46 -22.45
CA THR A 5 32.82 2.71 -22.99
C THR A 5 33.98 2.41 -23.91
N ASP A 6 34.77 1.40 -23.58
CA ASP A 6 35.86 0.94 -24.41
C ASP A 6 35.34 0.30 -25.70
N LEU A 7 34.28 -0.52 -25.64
CA LEU A 7 33.61 -1.02 -26.85
C LEU A 7 33.06 0.11 -27.72
N MET A 8 32.44 1.12 -27.12
CA MET A 8 31.96 2.31 -27.84
C MET A 8 33.12 3.06 -28.50
N TYR A 9 34.21 3.32 -27.77
CA TYR A 9 35.36 4.04 -28.29
C TYR A 9 36.14 3.26 -29.35
N ILE A 10 36.29 1.95 -29.20
CA ILE A 10 36.88 1.07 -30.23
C ILE A 10 36.02 1.10 -31.50
N GLN A 11 34.69 1.04 -31.39
CA GLN A 11 33.79 1.12 -32.55
C GLN A 11 33.83 2.50 -33.23
N MET A 12 34.00 3.57 -32.44
CA MET A 12 33.96 4.97 -32.90
C MET A 12 35.29 5.42 -33.52
N TYR A 13 36.41 5.04 -32.90
CA TYR A 13 37.76 5.48 -33.28
C TYR A 13 38.59 4.40 -33.99
N GLY A 14 38.17 3.14 -33.92
CA GLY A 14 38.94 1.99 -34.42
C GLY A 14 40.00 1.52 -33.43
N CYS A 15 40.36 0.23 -33.51
CA CYS A 15 41.39 -0.38 -32.65
C CYS A 15 42.79 0.19 -32.86
N GLU A 16 43.04 0.89 -33.98
CA GLU A 16 44.32 1.55 -34.26
C GLU A 16 44.56 2.81 -33.41
N ARG A 17 43.49 3.44 -32.91
CA ARG A 17 43.54 4.71 -32.16
C ARG A 17 43.21 4.58 -30.68
N TYR A 18 42.56 3.48 -30.29
CA TYR A 18 42.09 3.30 -28.91
C TYR A 18 41.92 1.80 -28.58
N GLY A 19 42.31 1.39 -27.37
CA GLY A 19 41.81 0.16 -26.73
C GLY A 19 42.74 -1.07 -26.69
N TYR A 20 43.87 -1.10 -27.40
CA TYR A 20 44.75 -2.28 -27.49
C TYR A 20 46.20 -2.00 -27.06
N ASP A 21 46.41 -1.34 -25.91
CA ASP A 21 47.76 -1.18 -25.35
C ASP A 21 48.38 -2.55 -25.02
N GLY A 22 49.51 -2.88 -25.67
CA GLY A 22 50.26 -4.12 -25.46
C GLY A 22 49.80 -5.33 -26.28
N ILE A 23 48.76 -5.18 -27.12
CA ILE A 23 48.24 -6.22 -28.02
C ILE A 23 47.84 -5.66 -29.40
N GLU A 24 48.54 -4.60 -29.83
CA GLU A 24 48.28 -3.86 -31.07
C GLU A 24 48.36 -4.77 -32.31
N ALA A 25 49.18 -5.83 -32.24
CA ALA A 25 49.35 -6.82 -33.31
C ALA A 25 48.05 -7.56 -33.70
N LEU A 26 47.02 -7.56 -32.84
CA LEU A 26 45.72 -8.15 -33.14
C LEU A 26 44.82 -7.22 -33.99
N CYS A 27 45.14 -5.92 -34.07
CA CYS A 27 44.40 -4.95 -34.87
C CYS A 27 44.83 -5.02 -36.35
N THR A 28 44.30 -6.00 -37.07
CA THR A 28 44.72 -6.30 -38.46
C THR A 28 43.92 -5.54 -39.53
N ASN A 29 42.68 -5.17 -39.23
CA ASN A 29 41.79 -4.45 -40.17
C ASN A 29 40.92 -3.45 -39.39
N PRO A 30 41.48 -2.30 -38.95
CA PRO A 30 40.70 -1.29 -38.23
C PRO A 30 39.63 -0.67 -39.13
N SER A 31 38.41 -0.57 -38.61
CA SER A 31 37.31 0.16 -39.23
C SER A 31 36.61 1.00 -38.17
N ALA A 32 36.67 2.31 -38.34
CA ALA A 32 36.06 3.28 -37.43
C ALA A 32 34.71 3.73 -37.99
N LEU A 33 33.66 3.67 -37.17
CA LEU A 33 32.32 4.13 -37.52
C LEU A 33 31.86 5.20 -36.52
N PRO A 34 32.36 6.44 -36.63
CA PRO A 34 32.17 7.44 -35.59
C PRO A 34 30.69 7.81 -35.39
N LEU A 35 29.96 8.05 -36.48
CA LEU A 35 28.55 8.44 -36.40
C LEU A 35 27.63 7.26 -36.02
N VAL A 36 27.82 6.12 -36.68
CA VAL A 36 26.97 4.93 -36.46
C VAL A 36 27.21 4.35 -35.06
N GLY A 37 28.45 4.34 -34.58
CA GLY A 37 28.80 3.90 -33.23
C GLY A 37 28.10 4.72 -32.16
N VAL A 38 28.17 6.05 -32.24
CA VAL A 38 27.46 6.93 -31.27
C VAL A 38 25.97 6.71 -31.32
N LEU A 39 25.35 6.71 -32.51
CA LEU A 39 23.90 6.55 -32.64
C LEU A 39 23.43 5.19 -32.09
N PHE A 40 24.15 4.12 -32.37
CA PHE A 40 23.85 2.79 -31.84
C PHE A 40 23.92 2.76 -30.30
N PHE A 41 25.02 3.20 -29.70
CA PHE A 41 25.18 3.13 -28.24
C PHE A 41 24.23 4.07 -27.51
N VAL A 42 24.01 5.29 -28.01
CA VAL A 42 23.05 6.23 -27.41
C VAL A 42 21.63 5.68 -27.48
N SER A 43 21.20 5.17 -28.63
CA SER A 43 19.87 4.57 -28.77
C SER A 43 19.71 3.32 -27.90
N PHE A 44 20.73 2.46 -27.82
CA PHE A 44 20.73 1.29 -26.95
C PHE A 44 20.57 1.67 -25.47
N VAL A 45 21.33 2.65 -24.99
CA VAL A 45 21.23 3.14 -23.60
C VAL A 45 19.87 3.78 -23.34
N MET A 46 19.34 4.58 -24.27
CA MET A 46 18.03 5.20 -24.13
C MET A 46 16.90 4.15 -24.06
N LEU A 47 16.92 3.16 -24.96
CA LEU A 47 15.95 2.06 -24.95
C LEU A 47 16.08 1.20 -23.69
N GLY A 48 17.31 0.86 -23.30
CA GLY A 48 17.59 0.12 -22.08
C GLY A 48 17.05 0.85 -20.85
N ALA A 49 17.33 2.15 -20.72
CA ALA A 49 16.84 2.99 -19.64
C ALA A 49 15.30 3.04 -19.61
N MET A 50 14.63 3.22 -20.75
CA MET A 50 13.17 3.20 -20.82
C MET A 50 12.58 1.87 -20.33
N ILE A 51 13.16 0.75 -20.78
CA ILE A 51 12.72 -0.59 -20.36
C ILE A 51 12.94 -0.77 -18.85
N THR A 52 14.12 -0.44 -18.33
CA THR A 52 14.44 -0.57 -16.90
C THR A 52 13.53 0.30 -16.04
N ILE A 53 13.25 1.55 -16.45
CA ILE A 53 12.32 2.44 -15.73
C ILE A 53 10.92 1.84 -15.72
N ASN A 54 10.41 1.39 -16.88
CA ASN A 54 9.07 0.81 -16.96
C ASN A 54 8.92 -0.45 -16.09
N LEU A 55 9.93 -1.32 -16.09
CA LEU A 55 9.97 -2.48 -15.21
C LEU A 55 9.95 -2.06 -13.73
N PHE A 56 10.77 -1.09 -13.36
CA PHE A 56 10.89 -0.62 -11.99
C PHE A 56 9.60 0.04 -11.48
N VAL A 57 8.94 0.85 -12.31
CA VAL A 57 7.62 1.43 -12.01
C VAL A 57 6.58 0.33 -11.80
N GLY A 58 6.60 -0.73 -12.60
CA GLY A 58 5.72 -1.89 -12.43
C GLY A 58 5.92 -2.58 -11.07
N ILE A 59 7.18 -2.83 -10.71
CA ILE A 59 7.53 -3.45 -9.41
C ILE A 59 7.10 -2.56 -8.25
N ILE A 60 7.41 -1.26 -8.29
CA ILE A 60 7.02 -0.32 -7.22
C ILE A 60 5.51 -0.26 -7.07
N THR A 61 4.78 -0.16 -8.18
CA THR A 61 3.32 -0.04 -8.16
C THR A 61 2.69 -1.30 -7.57
N SER A 62 3.23 -2.49 -7.87
CA SER A 62 2.77 -3.74 -7.25
C SER A 62 2.94 -3.71 -5.73
N ASN A 63 4.12 -3.34 -5.23
CA ASN A 63 4.39 -3.27 -3.79
C ASN A 63 3.50 -2.24 -3.08
N ILE A 64 3.24 -1.10 -3.73
CA ILE A 64 2.33 -0.07 -3.20
C ILE A 64 0.89 -0.58 -3.21
N SER A 65 0.45 -1.26 -4.26
CA SER A 65 -0.91 -1.81 -4.35
C SER A 65 -1.19 -2.77 -3.20
N ASP A 66 -0.26 -3.68 -2.93
CA ASP A 66 -0.38 -4.64 -1.82
C ASP A 66 -0.51 -3.91 -0.48
N SER A 67 0.35 -2.91 -0.25
CA SER A 67 0.30 -2.08 0.96
C SER A 67 -1.03 -1.34 1.08
N VAL A 68 -1.51 -0.73 -0.01
CA VAL A 68 -2.77 0.01 -0.05
C VAL A 68 -3.96 -0.89 0.24
N ASP A 69 -3.96 -2.13 -0.26
CA ASP A 69 -5.04 -3.08 -0.02
C ASP A 69 -5.06 -3.56 1.44
N GLU A 70 -3.90 -3.79 2.06
CA GLU A 70 -3.81 -4.04 3.50
C GLU A 70 -4.38 -2.87 4.33
N PHE A 71 -3.98 -1.64 4.02
CA PHE A 71 -4.48 -0.44 4.70
C PHE A 71 -6.00 -0.27 4.56
N LYS A 72 -6.58 -0.58 3.38
CA LYS A 72 -8.03 -0.55 3.17
C LYS A 72 -8.74 -1.58 4.04
N GLN A 73 -8.26 -2.83 4.05
CA GLN A 73 -8.85 -3.89 4.88
C GLN A 73 -8.81 -3.54 6.37
N GLU A 74 -7.73 -2.91 6.84
CA GLU A 74 -7.65 -2.46 8.23
C GLU A 74 -8.66 -1.34 8.54
N GLN A 75 -8.83 -0.39 7.62
CA GLN A 75 -9.82 0.69 7.81
C GLN A 75 -11.25 0.15 7.82
N ASP A 76 -11.59 -0.77 6.94
CA ASP A 76 -12.90 -1.41 6.92
C ASP A 76 -13.17 -2.18 8.22
N LYS A 77 -12.19 -2.91 8.73
CA LYS A 77 -12.28 -3.59 10.04
C LYS A 77 -12.44 -2.61 11.19
N LYS A 78 -11.74 -1.47 11.18
CA LYS A 78 -11.88 -0.42 12.20
C LYS A 78 -13.27 0.21 12.15
N LEU A 79 -13.78 0.50 10.95
CA LEU A 79 -15.12 1.03 10.75
C LEU A 79 -16.18 0.05 11.25
N GLU A 80 -16.07 -1.23 10.92
CA GLU A 80 -16.99 -2.27 11.39
C GLU A 80 -17.01 -2.38 12.93
N LYS A 81 -15.84 -2.30 13.58
CA LYS A 81 -15.74 -2.27 15.04
C LYS A 81 -16.44 -1.05 15.63
N VAL A 82 -16.20 0.14 15.08
CA VAL A 82 -16.88 1.37 15.53
C VAL A 82 -18.39 1.26 15.40
N LEU A 83 -18.90 0.73 14.28
CA LEU A 83 -20.34 0.51 14.08
C LEU A 83 -20.92 -0.52 15.06
N LYS A 84 -20.19 -1.60 15.34
CA LYS A 84 -20.59 -2.61 16.34
C LYS A 84 -20.65 -2.01 17.74
N ASP A 85 -19.64 -1.23 18.14
CA ASP A 85 -19.59 -0.58 19.45
C ASP A 85 -20.73 0.45 19.61
N GLN A 86 -21.04 1.23 18.57
CA GLN A 86 -22.19 2.14 18.54
C GLN A 86 -23.53 1.39 18.70
N ASN A 87 -23.71 0.30 17.96
CA ASN A 87 -24.90 -0.54 18.08
C ASN A 87 -25.01 -1.22 19.45
N GLN A 88 -23.89 -1.63 20.04
CA GLN A 88 -23.89 -2.21 21.38
C GLN A 88 -24.23 -1.16 22.43
N PHE A 89 -23.64 0.04 22.34
CA PHE A 89 -23.94 1.15 23.24
C PHE A 89 -25.42 1.53 23.22
N SER A 90 -26.02 1.66 22.03
CA SER A 90 -27.45 1.95 21.92
C SER A 90 -28.35 0.86 22.51
N LYS A 91 -27.96 -0.43 22.42
CA LYS A 91 -28.68 -1.53 23.10
C LYS A 91 -28.58 -1.41 24.62
N VAL A 92 -27.40 -1.07 25.15
CA VAL A 92 -27.18 -0.89 26.59
C VAL A 92 -28.06 0.25 27.13
N SER A 93 -28.08 1.43 26.47
CA SER A 93 -28.96 2.53 26.90
C SER A 93 -30.44 2.17 26.87
N ARG A 94 -30.89 1.35 25.91
CA ARG A 94 -32.30 0.90 25.87
C ARG A 94 -32.63 -0.05 27.03
N LEU A 95 -31.72 -0.96 27.37
CA LEU A 95 -31.87 -1.86 28.53
C LEU A 95 -31.92 -1.08 29.85
N GLU A 96 -31.07 -0.06 30.00
CA GLU A 96 -31.06 0.80 31.18
C GLU A 96 -32.38 1.56 31.35
N GLY A 97 -32.93 2.13 30.26
CA GLY A 97 -34.24 2.76 30.27
C GLY A 97 -35.39 1.79 30.60
N GLN A 98 -35.32 0.53 30.13
CA GLN A 98 -36.30 -0.50 30.48
C GLN A 98 -36.22 -0.89 31.97
N LEU A 99 -35.02 -0.97 32.54
CA LEU A 99 -34.83 -1.30 33.95
C LEU A 99 -35.43 -0.22 34.86
N LEU A 100 -35.20 1.06 34.55
CA LEU A 100 -35.79 2.18 35.28
C LEU A 100 -37.32 2.16 35.23
N ALA A 101 -37.91 1.87 34.06
CA ALA A 101 -39.36 1.74 33.94
C ALA A 101 -39.93 0.57 34.76
N ILE A 102 -39.21 -0.56 34.83
CA ILE A 102 -39.60 -1.70 35.68
C ILE A 102 -39.51 -1.34 37.16
N GLU A 103 -38.45 -0.64 37.58
CA GLU A 103 -38.30 -0.17 38.96
C GLU A 103 -39.46 0.75 39.37
N GLU A 104 -39.87 1.66 38.48
CA GLU A 104 -41.02 2.54 38.70
C GLU A 104 -42.32 1.75 38.82
N GLN A 105 -42.55 0.75 37.96
CA GLN A 105 -43.71 -0.14 38.05
C GLN A 105 -43.74 -0.92 39.36
N LEU A 106 -42.60 -1.42 39.84
CA LEU A 106 -42.52 -2.13 41.13
C LEU A 106 -42.86 -1.21 42.30
N LYS A 107 -42.38 0.04 42.27
CA LYS A 107 -42.68 1.04 43.30
C LYS A 107 -44.17 1.39 43.36
N ASP A 108 -44.79 1.60 42.20
CA ASP A 108 -46.21 1.91 42.10
C ASP A 108 -47.09 0.74 42.58
N MET A 109 -46.74 -0.48 42.15
CA MET A 109 -47.39 -1.72 42.59
C MET A 109 -47.30 -1.91 44.11
N ASN A 110 -46.13 -1.66 44.71
CA ASN A 110 -45.97 -1.74 46.17
C ASN A 110 -46.83 -0.70 46.90
N SER A 111 -46.92 0.52 46.38
CA SER A 111 -47.77 1.56 46.95
C SER A 111 -49.26 1.19 46.90
N SER A 112 -49.69 0.53 45.83
CA SER A 112 -51.06 0.03 45.67
C SER A 112 -51.39 -1.06 46.68
N LEU A 113 -50.44 -1.98 46.93
CA LEU A 113 -50.59 -3.02 47.96
C LEU A 113 -50.70 -2.42 49.37
N GLU A 114 -49.93 -1.38 49.69
CA GLU A 114 -50.03 -0.70 50.99
C GLU A 114 -51.40 -0.05 51.19
N ARG A 115 -51.95 0.60 50.15
CA ARG A 115 -53.31 1.20 50.20
C ARG A 115 -54.38 0.14 50.46
N ILE A 116 -54.33 -0.99 49.74
CA ILE A 116 -55.28 -2.09 49.96
C ILE A 116 -55.14 -2.64 51.37
N ARG A 117 -53.91 -2.77 51.87
CA ARG A 117 -53.65 -3.25 53.22
C ARG A 117 -54.23 -2.31 54.28
N THR A 118 -54.13 -0.99 54.11
CA THR A 118 -54.74 -0.02 55.02
C THR A 118 -56.27 -0.08 54.94
N ASP A 119 -56.85 -0.18 53.74
CA ASP A 119 -58.31 -0.27 53.56
C ASP A 119 -58.91 -1.53 54.21
N ILE A 120 -58.18 -2.66 54.20
CA ILE A 120 -58.60 -3.90 54.88
C ILE A 120 -58.44 -3.80 56.40
N SER A 121 -57.49 -3.01 56.91
CA SER A 121 -57.24 -2.86 58.36
C SER A 121 -58.25 -1.94 59.06
N ASP A 122 -58.98 -1.10 58.31
CA ASP A 122 -59.99 -0.18 58.83
C ASP A 122 -61.41 -0.81 58.93
N TYR A 123 -61.53 -2.11 58.64
CA TYR A 123 -62.75 -2.92 58.76
C TYR A 123 -62.66 -3.97 59.88
#